data_AF-A0A0M3JK94-F1
#
_entry.id   AF-A0A0M3JK94-F1
#
_cell.length_a   1.000
_cell.length_b   1.000
_cell.length_c   1.000
_cell.angle_alpha   90.00
_cell.angle_beta   90.00
_cell.angle_gamma   90.00
#
_symmetry.space_group_name_H-M   'P 1'
#
loop_
_entity.id
_entity.type
_entity.pdbx_description
1 polymer ?
#
loop_
_entity_poly.entity_id
_entity_poly.type
_entity_poly.pdbx_seq_one_letter_code
_entity_poly.pdbx_strand_id
1 'polypeptide(L)' 'MGAEEVEDESDGCGAKYIIQIVSEKFTGKTTLACHRLVQEALKEEMNSIHALTIKTFTPEKWNAAKSAA' A
#
# COMPACT_ATOMS: atom_id res chain seq x y z
N MET A 1 -5.57 0.67 -15.44
CA MET A 1 -4.76 -0.35 -14.75
C MET A 1 -4.09 0.34 -13.58
N GLY A 2 -4.53 0.09 -12.35
CA GLY A 2 -3.80 0.52 -11.15
C GLY A 2 -2.70 -0.50 -10.88
N ALA A 3 -1.46 -0.03 -10.68
CA ALA A 3 -0.36 -0.90 -10.32
C ALA A 3 -0.45 -1.20 -8.81
N GLU A 4 -0.56 -2.47 -8.45
CA GLU A 4 -0.44 -2.96 -7.08
C GLU A 4 0.91 -3.69 -7.00
N GLU A 5 1.92 -3.00 -6.46
CA GLU A 5 3.26 -3.55 -6.19
C GLU A 5 3.27 -4.00 -4.72
N VAL A 6 3.41 -5.31 -4.50
CA VAL A 6 3.47 -5.94 -3.16
C VAL A 6 4.89 -6.47 -2.96
N GLU A 7 5.62 -5.93 -1.98
CA GLU A 7 6.97 -6.37 -1.61
C GLU A 7 6.91 -7.15 -0.28
N ASP A 8 7.43 -8.38 -0.29
CA ASP A 8 7.54 -9.25 0.88
C ASP A 8 8.90 -9.01 1.58
N GLU A 9 8.86 -8.56 2.83
CA GLU A 9 10.05 -8.31 3.67
C GLU A 9 9.95 -9.18 4.94
N SER A 10 9.96 -10.50 4.76
CA SER A 10 9.87 -11.47 5.84
C SER A 10 11.23 -11.71 6.53
N ASP A 11 11.67 -10.75 7.34
CA ASP A 11 12.82 -10.89 8.25
C ASP A 11 12.33 -11.48 9.60
N GLY A 12 12.33 -12.81 9.74
CA GLY A 12 12.39 -13.48 11.05
C GLY A 12 11.11 -13.70 11.88
N CYS A 13 9.95 -13.13 11.55
CA CYS A 13 8.67 -13.51 12.16
C CYS A 13 7.57 -13.43 11.10
N GLY A 14 7.10 -14.59 10.63
CA GLY A 14 6.32 -14.72 9.40
C GLY A 14 5.10 -13.78 9.32
N ALA A 15 4.89 -13.26 8.11
CA ALA A 15 3.74 -12.47 7.66
C ALA A 15 3.75 -10.96 8.01
N LYS A 16 4.88 -10.28 7.77
CA LYS A 16 4.90 -8.81 7.62
C LYS A 16 4.92 -8.42 6.14
N TYR A 17 3.84 -7.82 5.66
CA TYR A 17 3.72 -7.40 4.27
C TYR A 17 3.77 -5.87 4.17
N ILE A 18 4.48 -5.38 3.15
CA ILE A 18 4.50 -3.95 2.81
C ILE A 18 3.86 -3.81 1.44
N ILE A 19 2.75 -3.09 1.40
CA ILE A 19 2.02 -2.84 0.16
C ILE A 19 2.05 -1.38 -0.18
N GLN A 20 2.38 -1.12 -1.44
CA GLN A 20 2.53 0.22 -1.94
C GLN A 20 1.57 0.43 -3.10
N ILE A 21 0.63 1.33 -2.91
CA ILE A 21 -0.47 1.52 -3.86
C ILE A 21 -0.41 2.94 -4.37
N VAL A 22 -0.32 3.04 -5.70
CA VAL A 22 -0.25 4.31 -6.42
C VAL A 22 -1.56 4.51 -7.17
N SER A 23 -2.36 5.49 -6.74
CA SER A 23 -3.65 5.74 -7.38
C SER A 23 -4.07 7.19 -7.29
N GLU A 24 -4.64 7.71 -8.38
CA GLU A 24 -5.30 9.03 -8.42
C GLU A 24 -6.51 9.09 -7.47
N LYS A 25 -7.08 7.93 -7.11
CA LYS A 25 -8.18 7.84 -6.15
C LYS A 25 -7.80 8.27 -4.73
N PHE A 26 -6.50 8.37 -4.44
CA PHE A 26 -5.98 8.87 -3.17
C PHE A 26 -5.74 10.37 -3.19
N THR A 27 -5.78 11.00 -4.37
CA THR A 27 -5.68 12.46 -4.50
C THR A 27 -6.87 13.12 -3.81
N GLY A 28 -6.59 13.98 -2.83
CA GLY A 28 -7.61 14.67 -2.04
C GLY A 28 -8.28 13.83 -0.94
N LYS A 29 -7.87 12.56 -0.75
CA LYS A 29 -8.35 11.74 0.37
C LYS A 29 -7.36 11.77 1.53
N THR A 30 -7.89 11.64 2.74
CA THR A 30 -7.07 11.52 3.95
C THR A 30 -6.41 10.14 4.01
N THR A 31 -5.24 10.06 4.64
CA THR A 31 -4.50 8.81 4.86
C THR A 31 -5.38 7.71 5.46
N LEU A 32 -6.27 8.08 6.40
CA LEU A 32 -7.21 7.15 7.01
C LEU A 32 -8.20 6.56 6.00
N ALA A 33 -8.77 7.37 5.11
CA ALA A 33 -9.71 6.90 4.08
C ALA A 33 -9.01 5.97 3.08
N CYS A 34 -7.76 6.28 2.71
CA CYS A 34 -6.93 5.42 1.88
C CYS A 34 -6.65 4.08 2.58
N HIS A 35 -6.25 4.09 3.86
CA HIS A 35 -6.04 2.87 4.64
C HIS A 35 -7.31 2.03 4.75
N ARG A 36 -8.48 2.67 4.95
CA ARG A 36 -9.75 1.95 5.05
C ARG A 36 -10.09 1.20 3.77
N LEU A 37 -9.94 1.85 2.62
CA LEU A 37 -10.15 1.22 1.31
C LEU A 37 -9.23 0.01 1.09
N VAL A 38 -7.97 0.14 1.49
CA VAL A 38 -6.97 -0.91 1.33
C VAL A 38 -7.21 -2.06 2.31
N GLN A 39 -7.56 -1.75 3.56
CA GLN A 39 -7.94 -2.75 4.56
C GLN A 39 -9.23 -3.49 4.16
N GLU A 40 -10.20 -2.80 3.54
CA GLU A 40 -11.41 -3.45 3.03
C GLU A 40 -11.10 -4.40 1.87
N ALA A 41 -10.22 -4.01 0.95
CA ALA A 41 -9.79 -4.86 -0.17
C ALA A 41 -8.99 -6.09 0.29
N LEU A 42 -8.18 -5.94 1.34
CA LEU A 42 -7.31 -6.99 1.86
C LEU A 42 -7.88 -7.67 3.10
N LYS A 43 -9.14 -7.43 3.43
CA LYS A 43 -9.76 -7.96 4.66
C LYS A 43 -9.73 -9.48 4.71
N GLU A 44 -9.80 -10.12 3.55
CA GLU A 44 -9.72 -11.58 3.38
C GLU A 44 -8.29 -12.09 3.67
N GLU A 45 -7.27 -11.38 3.17
CA GLU A 45 -5.86 -11.72 3.38
C GLU A 45 -5.36 -11.35 4.79
N MET A 46 -5.95 -10.32 5.40
CA MET A 46 -5.59 -9.80 6.72
C MET A 46 -5.74 -10.85 7.83
N ASN A 47 -6.54 -11.89 7.62
CA ASN A 47 -6.71 -13.00 8.55
C ASN A 47 -5.46 -13.90 8.64
N SER A 48 -4.61 -13.88 7.61
CA SER A 48 -3.35 -14.64 7.54
C SER A 48 -2.12 -13.77 7.79
N ILE A 49 -2.29 -12.44 7.80
CA ILE A 49 -1.21 -11.46 7.88
C ILE A 49 -1.05 -10.93 9.32
N HIS A 50 0.12 -11.15 9.92
CA HIS A 50 0.41 -10.66 11.27
C HIS A 50 0.64 -9.15 11.32
N ALA A 51 1.26 -8.59 10.29
CA ALA A 51 1.52 -7.15 10.18
C ALA A 51 1.42 -6.69 8.72
N LEU A 52 0.59 -5.68 8.46
CA LEU A 52 0.43 -5.10 7.12
C LEU A 52 0.78 -3.61 7.19
N THR A 53 1.77 -3.19 6.40
CA THR A 53 2.14 -1.78 6.26
C THR A 53 1.60 -1.27 4.93
N ILE A 54 0.64 -0.35 5.01
CA ILE A 54 0.03 0.27 3.83
C ILE A 54 0.73 1.59 3.56
N LYS A 55 1.32 1.73 2.37
CA LYS A 55 1.84 3.00 1.86
C LYS A 55 1.01 3.41 0.65
N THR A 56 0.31 4.54 0.76
CA THR A 56 -0.48 5.08 -0.36
C THR A 56 0.18 6.32 -0.91
N PHE A 57 0.30 6.37 -2.23
CA PHE A 57 0.91 7.48 -2.95
C PHE A 57 -0.02 7.95 -4.07
N THR A 58 0.03 9.25 -4.36
CA THR A 58 -0.54 9.77 -5.61
C THR A 58 0.45 9.50 -6.73
N PRO A 59 -0.01 9.24 -7.97
CA PRO A 59 0.88 9.01 -9.10
C PRO A 59 1.82 10.20 -9.35
N GLU A 60 1.39 11.43 -9.08
CA GLU A 60 2.28 12.60 -9.15
C GLU A 60 3.44 12.51 -8.15
N LYS A 61 3.17 12.18 -6.88
CA LYS A 61 4.22 12.01 -5.86
C LYS A 61 5.10 10.80 -6.15
N TRP A 62 4.50 9.70 -6.61
CA TRP A 62 5.24 8.49 -6.96
C TRP A 62 6.18 8.72 -8.13
N ASN A 63 5.71 9.41 -9.17
CA ASN A 63 6.50 9.74 -10.35
C ASN A 63 7.62 10.74 -10.01
N ALA A 64 7.34 11.75 -9.16
CA ALA A 64 8.36 12.66 -8.65
C ALA A 64 9.42 11.94 -7.80
N ALA A 65 9.01 10.97 -6.97
CA ALA A 65 9.92 10.19 -6.14
C ALA A 65 10.79 9.21 -6.97
N LYS A 66 10.24 8.59 -8.03
CA LYS A 66 11.02 7.73 -8.94
C LYS A 66 11.98 8.50 -9.85
N SER A 67 11.65 9.74 -10.22
CA SER A 67 12.48 10.54 -11.13
C SER A 67 13.71 11.17 -10.45
N ALA A 68 13.84 11.02 -9.13
CA ALA A 68 14.98 11.53 -8.34
C ALA A 68 16.03 10.45 -8.02
N ALA A 69 15.92 9.25 -8.60
CA ALA A 69 16.87 8.15 -8.46
C ALA A 69 17.72 7.97 -9.72
#